data_AF-A0A834ZEW5-F1
#
_entry.id   AF-A0A834ZEW5-F1
#
_cell.length_a   1.000
_cell.length_b   1.000
_cell.length_c   1.000
_cell.angle_alpha   90.00
_cell.angle_beta   90.00
_cell.angle_gamma   90.00
#
_symmetry.space_group_name_H-M   'P 1'
#
loop_
_entity.id
_entity.type
_entity.pdbx_description
1 polymer ?
#
loop_
_entity_poly.entity_id
_entity_poly.type
_entity_poly.pdbx_seq_one_letter_code
_entity_poly.pdbx_strand_id
1 'polypeptide(L)'
;MRFWALVLFSFFSLLGAIAQEQCGSQVGGAVCPGGLCCSQFGFCGSTPEYCTNGCQSQCSSGGSTPTPSTPTPTPSSGGDLSALISQTLFNDILKHRNDEACPGKGFYTYDAFVAAAKSFGGFATTGDTDTRKREIAAFLAQTSHATTGCLVSKCSVASSCNYNYGPAGVAIQSDLINNPDAVATDATISCKTALWFWMTPQSPKPSCHNVITGGWTQSDADRAAGRVPEHHQRRT
;
A
#
# COMPACT_ATOMS: atom_id res chain seq x y z
N MET A 1 -11.39 -59.83 -39.67
CA MET A 1 -10.34 -59.14 -38.90
C MET A 1 -9.96 -57.85 -39.64
N ARG A 2 -10.87 -56.88 -39.63
CA ARG A 2 -10.77 -55.60 -40.34
C ARG A 2 -11.55 -54.61 -39.49
N PHE A 3 -11.06 -53.38 -39.37
CA PHE A 3 -11.65 -52.20 -38.70
C PHE A 3 -11.10 -51.71 -37.35
N TRP A 4 -10.12 -52.36 -36.72
CA TRP A 4 -9.59 -51.88 -35.43
C TRP A 4 -8.08 -51.56 -35.47
N ALA A 5 -7.62 -50.75 -36.44
CA ALA A 5 -6.20 -50.37 -36.48
C ALA A 5 -5.87 -48.99 -37.10
N LEU A 6 -6.84 -48.19 -37.56
CA LEU A 6 -6.54 -46.98 -38.36
C LEU A 6 -7.24 -45.70 -37.89
N VAL A 7 -7.56 -45.55 -36.60
CA VAL A 7 -8.15 -44.30 -36.07
C VAL A 7 -7.28 -43.61 -35.01
N LEU A 8 -6.21 -44.24 -34.53
CA LEU A 8 -5.39 -43.68 -33.43
C LEU A 8 -4.10 -42.97 -33.88
N PHE A 9 -3.86 -42.78 -35.19
CA PHE A 9 -2.58 -42.27 -35.71
C PHE A 9 -2.70 -41.04 -36.64
N SER A 10 -3.75 -40.22 -36.51
CA SER A 10 -3.91 -39.04 -37.41
C SER A 10 -4.54 -37.80 -36.77
N PHE A 11 -4.51 -37.65 -35.44
CA PHE A 11 -4.92 -36.42 -34.78
C PHE A 11 -3.97 -36.12 -33.63
N PHE A 12 -2.80 -35.54 -33.92
CA PHE A 12 -2.13 -34.56 -33.04
C PHE A 12 -0.93 -33.90 -33.73
N SER A 13 -1.09 -33.54 -35.01
CA SER A 13 -0.20 -32.59 -35.69
C SER A 13 -0.98 -31.32 -35.98
N LEU A 14 -1.35 -30.57 -34.94
CA LEU A 14 -1.63 -29.12 -34.98
C LEU A 14 -1.99 -28.61 -33.57
N LEU A 15 -1.04 -28.61 -32.62
CA LEU A 15 -1.02 -27.50 -31.67
C LEU A 15 0.05 -26.56 -32.16
N GLY A 16 -0.39 -25.39 -32.63
CA GLY A 16 0.49 -24.31 -33.03
C GLY A 16 1.54 -24.08 -31.95
N ALA A 17 2.75 -23.79 -32.39
CA ALA A 17 3.75 -23.18 -31.54
C ALA A 17 3.14 -21.89 -30.98
N ILE A 18 2.51 -21.99 -29.81
CA ILE A 18 2.29 -20.84 -28.95
C ILE A 18 3.71 -20.45 -28.60
N ALA A 19 4.19 -19.35 -29.18
CA ALA A 19 5.47 -18.78 -28.80
C ALA A 19 5.36 -18.42 -27.31
N GLN A 20 5.72 -19.36 -26.44
CA GLN A 20 5.98 -19.03 -25.05
C GLN A 20 7.28 -18.25 -25.06
N GLU A 21 7.20 -16.98 -24.74
CA GLU A 21 8.38 -16.14 -24.69
C GLU A 21 9.40 -16.72 -23.71
N GLN A 22 10.58 -17.00 -24.26
CA GLN A 22 11.69 -17.60 -23.52
C GLN A 22 12.48 -16.51 -22.81
N CYS A 23 12.95 -16.82 -21.61
CA CYS A 23 13.68 -15.90 -20.75
C CYS A 23 14.76 -16.63 -19.96
N GLY A 24 15.62 -15.89 -19.27
CA GLY A 24 16.62 -16.44 -18.37
C GLY A 24 17.88 -16.94 -19.07
N SER A 25 18.69 -17.67 -18.32
CA SER A 25 20.01 -18.16 -18.74
C SER A 25 19.96 -19.02 -20.01
N GLN A 26 18.83 -19.66 -20.29
CA GLN A 26 18.58 -20.51 -21.45
C GLN A 26 18.65 -19.75 -22.78
N VAL A 27 18.43 -18.43 -22.74
CA VAL A 27 18.46 -17.53 -23.90
C VAL A 27 19.31 -16.28 -23.63
N GLY A 28 20.45 -16.46 -22.97
CA GLY A 28 21.43 -15.38 -22.78
C GLY A 28 21.03 -14.31 -21.75
N GLY A 29 20.16 -14.65 -20.80
CA GLY A 29 19.71 -13.74 -19.75
C GLY A 29 18.57 -12.81 -20.15
N ALA A 30 17.82 -13.14 -21.22
CA ALA A 30 16.67 -12.34 -21.65
C ALA A 30 15.63 -12.18 -20.52
N VAL A 31 15.09 -10.98 -20.37
CA VAL A 31 14.02 -10.68 -19.41
C VAL A 31 12.66 -10.72 -20.10
N CYS A 32 11.61 -11.01 -19.34
CA CYS A 32 10.26 -11.04 -19.88
C CYS A 32 9.70 -9.62 -20.09
N PRO A 33 8.99 -9.34 -21.19
CA PRO A 33 8.27 -8.10 -21.34
C PRO A 33 7.10 -8.01 -20.35
N GLY A 34 6.64 -6.78 -20.10
CA GLY A 34 5.53 -6.52 -19.18
C GLY A 34 5.84 -6.80 -17.71
N GLY A 35 7.11 -6.98 -17.34
CA GLY A 35 7.51 -7.23 -15.95
C GLY A 35 7.15 -8.62 -15.44
N LEU A 36 6.89 -9.58 -16.33
CA LEU A 36 6.54 -10.95 -15.93
C LEU A 36 7.74 -11.69 -15.32
N CYS A 37 7.49 -12.60 -14.39
CA CYS A 37 8.55 -13.41 -13.81
C CYS A 37 9.09 -14.40 -14.82
N CYS A 38 10.41 -14.61 -14.80
CA CYS A 38 11.04 -15.68 -15.55
C CYS A 38 11.21 -16.93 -14.67
N SER A 39 10.50 -18.01 -14.99
CA SER A 39 10.58 -19.26 -14.23
C SER A 39 11.96 -19.92 -14.31
N GLN A 40 12.20 -20.91 -13.44
CA GLN A 40 13.42 -21.74 -13.49
C GLN A 40 13.62 -22.47 -14.82
N PHE A 41 12.53 -22.67 -15.59
CA PHE A 41 12.55 -23.36 -16.87
C PHE A 41 12.70 -22.41 -18.07
N GLY A 42 12.82 -21.11 -17.82
CA GLY A 42 13.06 -20.10 -18.86
C GLY A 42 11.80 -19.68 -19.61
N PHE A 43 10.67 -19.59 -18.90
CA PHE A 43 9.39 -19.13 -19.44
C PHE A 43 8.83 -17.96 -18.64
N CYS A 44 8.17 -17.05 -19.34
CA CYS A 44 7.54 -15.86 -18.76
C CYS A 44 6.14 -16.15 -18.20
N GLY A 45 5.84 -15.67 -16.99
CA GLY A 45 4.52 -15.79 -16.37
C GLY A 45 4.38 -15.02 -15.06
N SER A 46 3.17 -14.96 -14.52
CA SER A 46 2.83 -14.19 -13.32
C SER A 46 2.36 -15.04 -12.13
N THR A 47 2.28 -16.37 -12.28
CA THR A 47 1.82 -17.26 -11.21
C THR A 47 2.98 -17.66 -10.29
N PRO A 48 2.73 -18.18 -9.08
CA PRO A 48 3.79 -18.56 -8.14
C PRO A 48 4.83 -19.52 -8.72
N GLU A 49 4.44 -20.40 -9.65
CA GLU A 49 5.34 -21.34 -10.33
C GLU A 49 6.43 -20.63 -11.17
N TYR A 50 6.15 -19.39 -11.60
CA TYR A 50 7.06 -18.57 -12.39
C TYR A 50 7.84 -17.58 -11.52
N CYS A 51 7.24 -17.11 -10.43
CA CYS A 51 7.77 -16.04 -9.59
C CYS A 51 8.48 -16.51 -8.32
N THR A 52 8.26 -17.76 -7.90
CA THR A 52 8.84 -18.32 -6.67
C THR A 52 10.00 -19.28 -6.99
N ASN A 53 10.29 -20.23 -6.09
CA ASN A 53 11.48 -21.10 -6.09
C ASN A 53 12.08 -21.38 -7.49
N GLY A 54 13.28 -20.83 -7.73
CA GLY A 54 14.04 -21.00 -8.97
C GLY A 54 13.78 -19.93 -10.04
N CYS A 55 12.95 -18.92 -9.77
CA CYS A 55 12.79 -17.77 -10.67
C CYS A 55 14.13 -17.09 -10.99
N GLN A 56 14.37 -16.83 -12.27
CA GLN A 56 15.63 -16.32 -12.81
C GLN A 56 15.69 -14.79 -12.88
N SER A 57 14.55 -14.11 -13.13
CA SER A 57 14.47 -12.64 -13.25
C SER A 57 13.05 -12.13 -13.05
N GLN A 58 12.88 -10.87 -12.60
CA GLN A 58 11.57 -10.21 -12.39
C GLN A 58 10.64 -10.93 -11.40
N CYS A 59 11.22 -11.65 -10.43
CA CYS A 59 10.54 -12.52 -9.47
C CYS A 59 9.62 -11.79 -8.47
N SER A 60 9.73 -10.46 -8.39
CA SER A 60 8.94 -9.62 -7.49
C SER A 60 7.74 -8.95 -8.16
N SER A 61 7.54 -9.17 -9.47
CA SER A 61 6.62 -8.38 -10.31
C SER A 61 5.39 -9.15 -10.83
N GLY A 62 5.27 -10.46 -10.56
CA GLY A 62 4.08 -11.24 -10.89
C GLY A 62 2.99 -11.13 -9.82
N GLY A 63 1.99 -10.31 -10.09
CA GLY A 63 0.82 -10.11 -9.24
C GLY A 63 0.11 -11.42 -8.90
N SER A 64 -0.08 -11.67 -7.61
CA SER A 64 -0.91 -12.77 -7.11
C SER A 64 -2.25 -12.23 -6.63
N THR A 65 -3.35 -12.61 -7.29
CA THR A 65 -4.62 -12.99 -6.62
C THR A 65 -5.58 -13.68 -7.60
N PRO A 66 -6.57 -14.48 -7.15
CA PRO A 66 -6.75 -15.19 -5.86
C PRO A 66 -7.12 -16.68 -6.02
N THR A 67 -7.01 -17.48 -4.95
CA THR A 67 -8.05 -18.45 -4.49
C THR A 67 -7.77 -18.83 -3.03
N PRO A 68 -8.80 -19.01 -2.16
CA PRO A 68 -8.68 -18.92 -0.72
C PRO A 68 -8.31 -20.24 -0.07
N SER A 69 -7.41 -20.19 0.90
CA SER A 69 -7.23 -21.26 1.88
C SER A 69 -7.00 -20.62 3.24
N THR A 70 -7.97 -20.81 4.13
CA THR A 70 -7.85 -20.51 5.55
C THR A 70 -6.68 -21.31 6.15
N PRO A 71 -5.82 -20.69 6.95
CA PRO A 71 -5.62 -21.24 8.28
C PRO A 71 -5.55 -20.20 9.41
N THR A 72 -6.20 -20.60 10.50
CA THR A 72 -5.98 -20.40 11.95
C THR A 72 -4.82 -19.47 12.40
N PRO A 73 -5.05 -18.60 13.41
CA PRO A 73 -4.16 -17.49 13.74
C PRO A 73 -2.90 -17.96 14.46
N THR A 74 -1.76 -17.45 14.04
CA THR A 74 -0.51 -17.42 14.82
C THR A 74 0.06 -16.01 14.72
N PRO A 75 0.58 -15.42 15.81
CA PRO A 75 0.74 -13.98 15.94
C PRO A 75 1.87 -13.50 15.04
N SER A 76 1.53 -12.73 14.01
CA SER A 76 2.51 -12.20 13.05
C SER A 76 3.09 -10.90 13.61
N SER A 77 4.35 -10.99 14.01
CA SER A 77 5.25 -9.86 14.21
C SER A 77 5.26 -8.97 12.98
N GLY A 78 4.76 -7.74 13.11
CA GLY A 78 5.04 -6.59 12.23
C GLY A 78 5.08 -6.91 10.73
N GLY A 79 3.95 -7.31 10.14
CA GLY A 79 3.87 -7.53 8.70
C GLY A 79 4.14 -6.26 7.89
N ASP A 80 4.90 -6.40 6.79
CA ASP A 80 5.17 -5.32 5.84
C ASP A 80 3.87 -4.62 5.38
N LEU A 81 3.88 -3.28 5.34
CA LEU A 81 2.74 -2.47 4.89
C LEU A 81 2.22 -2.90 3.52
N SER A 82 3.13 -3.33 2.63
CA SER A 82 2.81 -3.84 1.28
C SER A 82 1.96 -5.12 1.29
N ALA A 83 1.97 -5.89 2.38
CA ALA A 83 1.09 -7.04 2.56
C ALA A 83 -0.32 -6.65 3.02
N LEU A 84 -0.51 -5.42 3.54
CA LEU A 84 -1.79 -4.92 4.03
C LEU A 84 -2.50 -4.04 2.99
N ILE A 85 -1.75 -3.27 2.22
CA ILE A 85 -2.24 -2.43 1.13
C ILE A 85 -1.29 -2.55 -0.06
N SER A 86 -1.74 -3.19 -1.14
CA SER A 86 -0.98 -3.27 -2.37
C SER A 86 -1.02 -1.94 -3.14
N GLN A 87 -0.08 -1.74 -4.06
CA GLN A 87 -0.09 -0.59 -4.97
C GLN A 87 -1.40 -0.52 -5.77
N THR A 88 -1.91 -1.67 -6.24
CA THR A 88 -3.19 -1.75 -6.94
C THR A 88 -4.33 -1.28 -6.04
N LEU A 89 -4.43 -1.80 -4.81
CA LEU A 89 -5.47 -1.38 -3.88
C LEU A 89 -5.37 0.10 -3.52
N PHE A 90 -4.15 0.62 -3.31
CA PHE A 90 -3.91 2.04 -3.10
C PHE A 90 -4.40 2.88 -4.29
N ASN A 91 -4.12 2.43 -5.51
CA ASN A 91 -4.59 3.09 -6.73
C ASN A 91 -6.11 3.03 -6.87
N ASP A 92 -6.73 1.91 -6.50
CA ASP A 92 -8.18 1.75 -6.55
C ASP A 92 -8.91 2.62 -5.51
N ILE A 93 -8.35 2.72 -4.29
CA ILE A 93 -8.88 3.59 -3.24
C ILE A 93 -8.76 5.07 -3.67
N LEU A 94 -7.63 5.44 -4.28
CA LEU A 94 -7.36 6.81 -4.71
C LEU A 94 -7.49 6.97 -6.24
N LYS A 95 -8.56 6.39 -6.80
CA LYS A 95 -8.76 6.20 -8.24
C LYS A 95 -8.62 7.47 -9.09
N HIS A 96 -9.20 8.56 -8.61
CA HIS A 96 -9.33 9.81 -9.37
C HIS A 96 -8.21 10.82 -9.11
N ARG A 97 -7.24 10.52 -8.25
CA ARG A 97 -6.21 11.51 -7.85
C ARG A 97 -5.30 11.96 -9.00
N ASN A 98 -5.24 11.15 -10.06
CA ASN A 98 -4.39 11.36 -11.23
C ASN A 98 -5.19 11.76 -12.48
N ASP A 99 -6.48 12.07 -12.35
CA ASP A 99 -7.28 12.56 -13.47
C ASP A 99 -6.73 13.91 -13.96
N GLU A 100 -6.88 14.24 -15.24
CA GLU A 100 -6.29 15.46 -15.83
C GLU A 100 -6.75 16.76 -15.15
N ALA A 101 -7.96 16.75 -14.59
CA ALA A 101 -8.52 17.87 -13.85
C ALA A 101 -7.88 18.09 -12.47
N CYS A 102 -7.06 17.15 -11.99
CA CYS A 102 -6.45 17.17 -10.67
C CYS A 102 -5.12 17.95 -10.68
N PRO A 103 -5.04 19.10 -9.97
CA PRO A 103 -3.79 19.87 -9.90
C PRO A 103 -2.62 19.08 -9.29
N GLY A 104 -2.92 18.14 -8.37
CA GLY A 104 -1.96 17.24 -7.77
C GLY A 104 -1.70 15.94 -8.54
N LYS A 105 -2.11 15.83 -9.81
CA LYS A 105 -1.91 14.60 -10.61
C LYS A 105 -0.45 14.16 -10.59
N GLY A 106 -0.21 12.89 -10.32
CA GLY A 106 1.14 12.30 -10.25
C GLY A 106 1.91 12.60 -8.97
N PHE A 107 1.42 13.47 -8.07
CA PHE A 107 2.12 13.84 -6.85
C PHE A 107 2.10 12.70 -5.82
N TYR A 108 0.92 12.21 -5.45
CA TYR A 108 0.79 11.16 -4.43
C TYR A 108 1.02 9.75 -5.03
N THR A 109 2.25 9.26 -4.88
CA THR A 109 2.64 7.92 -5.31
C THR A 109 2.58 6.90 -4.17
N TYR A 110 2.41 5.62 -4.54
CA TYR A 110 2.44 4.53 -3.56
C TYR A 110 3.81 4.42 -2.88
N ASP A 111 4.90 4.62 -3.64
CA ASP A 111 6.26 4.54 -3.10
C ASP A 111 6.54 5.65 -2.09
N ALA A 112 6.05 6.87 -2.32
CA ALA A 112 6.15 7.96 -1.37
C ALA A 112 5.38 7.66 -0.07
N PHE A 113 4.19 7.08 -0.18
CA PHE A 113 3.40 6.63 0.97
C PHE A 113 4.13 5.54 1.77
N VAL A 114 4.66 4.50 1.11
CA VAL A 114 5.40 3.42 1.77
C VAL A 114 6.69 3.93 2.40
N ALA A 115 7.45 4.79 1.71
CA ALA A 115 8.68 5.38 2.23
C ALA A 115 8.42 6.25 3.47
N ALA A 116 7.34 7.02 3.45
CA ALA A 116 6.92 7.81 4.60
C ALA A 116 6.49 6.92 5.77
N ALA A 117 5.64 5.91 5.53
CA ALA A 117 5.16 4.99 6.57
C ALA A 117 6.29 4.24 7.29
N LYS A 118 7.36 3.86 6.57
CA LYS A 118 8.57 3.26 7.16
C LYS A 118 9.27 4.14 8.20
N SER A 119 9.02 5.46 8.18
CA SER A 119 9.56 6.39 9.18
C SER A 119 8.75 6.40 10.48
N PHE A 120 7.58 5.74 10.51
CA PHE A 120 6.68 5.70 11.66
C PHE A 120 6.38 4.24 12.03
N GLY A 121 7.30 3.60 12.76
CA GLY A 121 7.26 2.16 13.04
C GLY A 121 6.01 1.63 13.77
N GLY A 122 5.16 2.50 14.34
CA GLY A 122 3.86 2.11 14.93
C GLY A 122 2.69 2.12 13.95
N PHE A 123 2.79 2.82 12.82
CA PHE A 123 1.70 2.94 11.87
C PHE A 123 1.49 1.62 11.12
N ALA A 124 0.27 1.09 11.16
CA ALA A 124 -0.13 -0.17 10.52
C ALA A 124 0.68 -1.40 10.99
N THR A 125 1.28 -1.34 12.17
CA THR A 125 2.02 -2.45 12.81
C THR A 125 1.45 -2.82 14.18
N THR A 126 0.49 -2.05 14.70
CA THR A 126 -0.16 -2.26 16.00
C THR A 126 -1.48 -3.02 15.86
N GLY A 127 -1.68 -4.03 16.71
CA GLY A 127 -2.91 -4.84 16.76
C GLY A 127 -2.97 -5.97 15.73
N ASP A 128 -4.14 -6.59 15.61
CA ASP A 128 -4.38 -7.64 14.62
C ASP A 128 -4.47 -7.09 13.18
N THR A 129 -4.54 -7.99 12.19
CA THR A 129 -4.62 -7.60 10.77
C THR A 129 -5.81 -6.68 10.47
N ASP A 130 -6.94 -6.88 11.13
CA ASP A 130 -8.13 -6.06 10.91
C ASP A 130 -7.95 -4.65 11.48
N THR A 131 -7.29 -4.52 12.64
CA THR A 131 -6.91 -3.25 13.24
C THR A 131 -5.94 -2.49 12.34
N ARG A 132 -4.90 -3.16 11.84
CA ARG A 132 -3.91 -2.55 10.94
C ARG A 132 -4.53 -2.09 9.62
N LYS A 133 -5.40 -2.90 9.01
CA LYS A 133 -6.15 -2.52 7.80
C LYS A 133 -7.11 -1.36 8.06
N ARG A 134 -7.78 -1.35 9.22
CA ARG A 134 -8.67 -0.27 9.63
C ARG A 134 -7.91 1.03 9.83
N GLU A 135 -6.74 0.99 10.45
CA GLU A 135 -5.87 2.17 10.59
C GLU A 135 -5.50 2.75 9.22
N ILE A 136 -5.05 1.91 8.28
CA ILE A 136 -4.73 2.36 6.92
C ILE A 136 -5.95 3.00 6.26
N ALA A 137 -7.12 2.34 6.33
CA ALA A 137 -8.35 2.84 5.74
C ALA A 137 -8.79 4.18 6.36
N ALA A 138 -8.72 4.31 7.69
CA ALA A 138 -9.09 5.53 8.39
C ALA A 138 -8.13 6.69 8.07
N PHE A 139 -6.83 6.41 8.03
CA PHE A 139 -5.83 7.39 7.61
C PHE A 139 -6.10 7.90 6.19
N LEU A 140 -6.21 6.97 5.22
CA LEU A 140 -6.46 7.32 3.82
C LEU A 140 -7.78 8.04 3.63
N ALA A 141 -8.84 7.67 4.37
CA ALA A 141 -10.13 8.34 4.30
C ALA A 141 -10.04 9.79 4.79
N GLN A 142 -9.40 10.04 5.93
CA GLN A 142 -9.23 11.38 6.49
C GLN A 142 -8.35 12.27 5.59
N THR A 143 -7.24 11.73 5.09
CA THR A 143 -6.38 12.49 4.17
C THR A 143 -7.08 12.74 2.84
N SER A 144 -7.84 11.78 2.31
CA SER A 144 -8.63 11.97 1.08
C SER A 144 -9.68 13.06 1.26
N HIS A 145 -10.34 13.10 2.43
CA HIS A 145 -11.28 14.18 2.74
C HIS A 145 -10.58 15.54 2.74
N ALA A 146 -9.43 15.65 3.41
CA ALA A 146 -8.62 16.88 3.46
C ALA A 146 -8.12 17.35 2.08
N THR A 147 -7.90 16.43 1.14
CA THR A 147 -7.46 16.72 -0.24
C THR A 147 -8.58 16.60 -1.28
N THR A 148 -9.85 16.59 -0.86
CA THR A 148 -11.00 16.48 -1.79
C THR A 148 -10.90 17.59 -2.84
N GLY A 149 -11.08 17.24 -4.11
CA GLY A 149 -10.80 18.15 -5.24
C GLY A 149 -9.35 18.10 -5.74
N CYS A 150 -8.58 17.08 -5.35
CA CYS A 150 -7.24 16.80 -5.84
C CYS A 150 -6.19 17.89 -5.55
N LEU A 151 -6.39 18.63 -4.47
CA LEU A 151 -5.43 19.63 -4.03
C LEU A 151 -4.25 18.92 -3.36
N VAL A 152 -3.03 19.33 -3.73
CA VAL A 152 -1.86 19.00 -2.91
C VAL A 152 -2.02 19.75 -1.60
N SER A 153 -1.84 19.06 -0.48
CA SER A 153 -1.91 19.62 0.88
C SER A 153 -0.90 20.76 1.02
N LYS A 154 -1.30 21.98 0.64
CA LYS A 154 -0.56 23.20 0.93
C LYS A 154 -1.23 23.83 2.13
N CYS A 155 -0.49 23.94 3.22
CA CYS A 155 -0.82 25.00 4.15
C CYS A 155 -0.07 26.25 3.74
N SER A 156 -0.80 27.21 3.16
CA SER A 156 -0.29 28.54 2.88
C SER A 156 0.28 29.14 4.17
N VAL A 157 1.42 29.83 4.06
CA VAL A 157 2.22 30.47 5.12
C VAL A 157 1.49 31.58 5.89
N ALA A 158 0.35 31.26 6.52
CA ALA A 158 -0.36 32.10 7.46
C ALA A 158 -0.54 31.32 8.77
N SER A 159 0.20 31.72 9.81
CA SER A 159 0.05 31.53 11.27
C SER A 159 -0.36 30.17 11.87
N SER A 160 -1.31 29.41 11.29
CA SER A 160 -1.80 28.12 11.80
C SER A 160 -0.85 26.94 11.52
N CYS A 161 -0.02 27.03 10.47
CA CYS A 161 0.88 25.93 10.09
C CYS A 161 2.31 26.06 10.57
N ASN A 162 2.79 27.27 10.92
CA ASN A 162 4.10 27.40 11.58
C ASN A 162 4.16 26.63 12.90
N TYR A 163 3.05 26.59 13.66
CA TYR A 163 2.95 25.80 14.89
C TYR A 163 3.16 24.29 14.65
N ASN A 164 2.76 23.78 13.48
CA ASN A 164 2.90 22.35 13.15
C ASN A 164 4.19 22.06 12.36
N TYR A 165 4.67 22.96 11.50
CA TYR A 165 5.84 22.73 10.67
C TYR A 165 7.13 22.60 11.46
N GLY A 166 7.32 23.36 12.55
CA GLY A 166 8.48 23.20 13.42
C GLY A 166 8.55 21.80 14.04
N PRO A 167 7.55 21.39 14.84
CA PRO A 167 7.52 20.06 15.45
C PRO A 167 7.51 18.92 14.43
N ALA A 168 6.75 19.04 13.33
CA ALA A 168 6.73 18.04 12.27
C ALA A 168 8.09 17.93 11.57
N GLY A 169 8.70 19.07 11.22
CA GLY A 169 10.00 19.14 10.58
C GLY A 169 11.10 18.48 11.41
N VAL A 170 11.14 18.76 12.72
CA VAL A 170 12.05 18.08 13.65
C VAL A 170 11.81 16.57 13.65
N ALA A 171 10.56 16.13 13.75
CA ALA A 171 10.22 14.71 13.81
C ALA A 171 10.54 13.94 12.52
N ILE A 172 10.44 14.59 11.37
CA ILE A 172 10.68 13.96 10.06
C ILE A 172 12.05 14.29 9.48
N GLN A 173 12.89 15.02 10.23
CA GLN A 173 14.22 15.49 9.84
C GLN A 173 14.21 16.34 8.57
N SER A 174 13.26 17.30 8.47
CA SER A 174 13.15 18.26 7.37
C SER A 174 12.99 19.69 7.90
N ASP A 175 13.66 20.65 7.29
CA ASP A 175 13.54 22.07 7.68
C ASP A 175 12.28 22.70 7.06
N LEU A 176 11.13 22.38 7.65
CA LEU A 176 9.84 22.90 7.19
C LEU A 176 9.56 24.34 7.67
N ILE A 177 10.38 24.88 8.56
CA ILE A 177 10.26 26.29 8.98
C ILE A 177 10.78 27.20 7.88
N ASN A 178 11.98 26.89 7.35
CA ASN A 178 12.58 27.69 6.29
C ASN A 178 12.24 27.20 4.88
N ASN A 179 11.76 25.97 4.74
CA ASN A 179 11.32 25.39 3.47
C ASN A 179 9.93 24.71 3.56
N PRO A 180 8.85 25.47 3.84
CA PRO A 180 7.51 24.90 3.98
C PRO A 180 6.94 24.35 2.66
N ASP A 181 7.41 24.86 1.52
CA ASP A 181 6.96 24.39 0.19
C ASP A 181 7.42 22.97 -0.13
N ALA A 182 8.37 22.40 0.63
CA ALA A 182 8.74 20.99 0.56
C ALA A 182 7.52 20.06 0.73
N VAL A 183 6.53 20.44 1.53
CA VAL A 183 5.31 19.65 1.75
C VAL A 183 4.43 19.54 0.49
N ALA A 184 4.56 20.50 -0.43
CA ALA A 184 3.81 20.55 -1.68
C ALA A 184 4.66 20.16 -2.91
N THR A 185 5.96 19.90 -2.74
CA THR A 185 6.89 19.59 -3.83
C THR A 185 7.57 18.24 -3.69
N ASP A 186 7.62 17.67 -2.48
CA ASP A 186 8.10 16.33 -2.20
C ASP A 186 6.97 15.49 -1.58
N ALA A 187 6.52 14.49 -2.33
CA ALA A 187 5.42 13.61 -1.92
C ALA A 187 5.75 12.78 -0.66
N THR A 188 7.01 12.41 -0.46
CA THR A 188 7.45 11.66 0.73
C THR A 188 7.38 12.57 1.95
N ILE A 189 7.87 13.81 1.85
CA ILE A 189 7.73 14.82 2.91
C ILE A 189 6.24 15.08 3.19
N SER A 190 5.42 15.25 2.15
CA SER A 190 3.97 15.43 2.28
C SER A 190 3.33 14.29 3.09
N CYS A 191 3.59 13.03 2.71
CA CYS A 191 3.09 11.87 3.43
C CYS A 191 3.64 11.77 4.86
N LYS A 192 4.92 12.11 5.08
CA LYS A 192 5.52 12.11 6.42
C LYS A 192 4.88 13.12 7.35
N THR A 193 4.51 14.30 6.86
CA THR A 193 3.81 15.31 7.69
C THR A 193 2.40 14.86 8.08
N ALA A 194 1.67 14.21 7.16
CA ALA A 194 0.36 13.63 7.45
C ALA A 194 0.46 12.48 8.48
N LEU A 195 1.45 11.60 8.32
CA LEU A 195 1.70 10.52 9.29
C LEU A 195 2.15 11.07 10.65
N TRP A 196 3.00 12.10 10.67
CA TRP A 196 3.36 12.77 11.92
C TRP A 196 2.11 13.28 12.67
N PHE A 197 1.20 13.94 11.96
CA PHE A 197 -0.05 14.41 12.55
C PHE A 197 -0.91 13.25 13.08
N TRP A 198 -0.99 12.14 12.34
CA TRP A 198 -1.72 10.94 12.73
C TRP A 198 -1.16 10.27 14.00
N MET A 199 0.17 10.24 14.12
CA MET A 199 0.88 9.52 15.18
C MET A 199 1.12 10.37 16.43
N THR A 200 1.06 11.70 16.33
CA THR A 200 1.49 12.61 17.42
C THR A 200 0.30 13.13 18.22
N PRO A 201 0.21 12.84 19.54
CA PRO A 201 -0.81 13.44 20.39
C PRO A 201 -0.57 14.95 20.52
N GLN A 202 -1.65 15.74 20.48
CA GLN A 202 -1.61 17.18 20.72
C GLN A 202 -2.59 17.51 21.84
N SER A 203 -2.09 17.64 23.07
CA SER A 203 -2.91 17.84 24.27
C SER A 203 -3.96 18.95 24.06
N PRO A 204 -5.24 18.72 24.42
CA PRO A 204 -5.76 17.56 25.17
C PRO A 204 -6.13 16.33 24.29
N LYS A 205 -5.83 16.37 22.99
CA LYS A 205 -6.22 15.32 22.04
C LYS A 205 -5.21 14.17 22.04
N PRO A 206 -5.66 12.90 22.09
CA PRO A 206 -4.80 11.76 21.81
C PRO A 206 -4.38 11.75 20.32
N SER A 207 -3.42 10.90 19.96
CA SER A 207 -3.13 10.63 18.55
C SER A 207 -4.26 9.82 17.90
N CYS A 208 -4.49 10.03 16.60
CA CYS A 208 -5.42 9.22 15.83
C CYS A 208 -5.04 7.73 15.86
N HIS A 209 -3.73 7.45 15.81
CA HIS A 209 -3.16 6.11 16.00
C HIS A 209 -3.68 5.43 17.27
N ASN A 210 -3.57 6.09 18.43
CA ASN A 210 -4.00 5.49 19.71
C ASN A 210 -5.52 5.30 19.76
N VAL A 211 -6.31 6.16 19.12
CA VAL A 211 -7.77 5.99 19.07
C VAL A 211 -8.14 4.75 18.24
N ILE A 212 -7.57 4.61 17.04
CA ILE A 212 -7.98 3.54 16.10
C ILE A 212 -7.44 2.16 16.50
N THR A 213 -6.28 2.11 17.18
CA THR A 213 -5.67 0.87 17.67
C THR A 213 -6.13 0.45 19.07
N GLY A 214 -6.98 1.26 19.72
CA GLY A 214 -7.48 1.00 21.07
C GLY A 214 -6.51 1.35 22.21
N GLY A 215 -5.41 2.05 21.91
CA GLY A 215 -4.46 2.57 22.91
C GLY A 215 -4.95 3.81 23.68
N TRP A 216 -6.06 4.45 23.28
CA TRP A 216 -6.63 5.60 23.97
C TRP A 216 -7.63 5.20 25.06
N THR A 217 -7.40 5.68 26.28
CA THR A 217 -8.32 5.56 27.41
C THR A 217 -9.04 6.90 27.63
N GLN A 218 -10.37 6.88 27.69
CA GLN A 218 -11.19 8.07 27.91
C GLN A 218 -10.97 8.65 29.32
N SER A 219 -10.82 9.97 29.40
CA SER A 219 -10.94 10.72 30.65
C SER A 219 -12.41 10.97 31.04
N ASP A 220 -12.66 11.45 32.26
CA ASP A 220 -14.00 11.85 32.67
C ASP A 220 -14.55 13.02 31.85
N ALA A 221 -13.67 13.93 31.42
CA ALA A 221 -14.02 15.02 30.50
C ALA A 221 -14.37 14.50 29.10
N ASP A 222 -13.78 13.40 28.64
CA ASP A 222 -14.13 12.76 27.37
C ASP A 222 -15.50 12.08 27.46
N ARG A 223 -15.74 11.36 28.57
CA ARG A 223 -17.04 10.74 28.87
C ARG A 223 -18.16 11.78 28.94
N ALA A 224 -17.95 12.88 29.68
CA ALA A 224 -18.90 13.97 29.80
C ALA A 224 -19.20 14.66 28.46
N ALA A 225 -18.22 14.66 27.53
CA ALA A 225 -18.36 15.22 26.19
C ALA A 225 -18.86 14.21 25.14
N GLY A 226 -19.21 12.97 25.52
CA GLY A 226 -19.68 11.93 24.59
C GLY A 226 -18.63 11.43 23.59
N ARG A 227 -17.32 11.66 23.85
CA ARG A 227 -16.23 11.25 22.97
C ARG A 227 -15.90 9.78 23.18
N VAL A 228 -16.46 8.89 22.37
CA VAL A 228 -16.29 7.42 22.48
C VAL A 228 -15.31 6.84 21.45
N PRO A 229 -14.49 5.84 21.81
CA PRO A 229 -13.73 5.05 20.85
C PRO A 229 -14.64 4.28 19.88
N GLU A 230 -14.22 4.12 18.62
CA GLU A 230 -14.99 3.43 17.58
C GLU A 230 -15.40 1.98 17.96
N HIS A 231 -14.59 1.29 18.78
CA HIS A 231 -14.87 -0.09 19.20
C HIS A 231 -16.10 -0.25 20.12
N HIS A 232 -16.68 0.85 20.60
CA HIS A 232 -17.91 0.85 21.39
C HIS A 232 -19.19 1.06 20.56
N GLN A 233 -19.10 1.46 19.29
CA GLN A 233 -20.28 1.71 18.45
C GLN A 233 -20.83 0.44 17.77
N ARG A 234 -20.15 -0.71 17.87
CA ARG A 234 -20.56 -2.01 17.26
C ARG A 234 -21.09 -3.05 18.26
N ARG A 235 -21.51 -2.63 19.46
CA ARG A 235 -22.10 -3.52 20.48
C ARG A 235 -23.47 -3.06 20.97
N THR A 236 -24.33 -2.63 20.05
CA THR A 236 -25.77 -2.41 20.26
C THR A 236 -26.54 -2.85 19.04
#